data_AF-A0A3C1XDA2-F1
#
_entry.id   AF-A0A3C1XDA2-F1
#
_cell.length_a   1.000
_cell.length_b   1.000
_cell.length_c   1.000
_cell.angle_alpha   90.00
_cell.angle_beta   90.00
_cell.angle_gamma   90.00
#
_symmetry.space_group_name_H-M   'P 1'
#
loop_
_entity.id
_entity.type
_entity.pdbx_description
1 polymer ?
#
loop_
_entity_poly.entity_id
_entity_poly.type
_entity_poly.pdbx_seq_one_letter_code
_entity_poly.pdbx_strand_id
1 'polypeptide(L)'
;MVCAVLVKDISRLGRDYLKIGYYLERFFPQYNVRFIAVSGGIDSNTNSTDFVPLYSVMDEWCARDISRKMRLMYQSRASSGVAIGSPVYGYTKSTEKTMPWETDHEAASVVRYIYRLAFLGYGSV
;
A
#
# COMPACT_ATOMS: atom_id res chain seq x y z
N MET A 1 12.50 20.45 -30.85
CA MET A 1 12.69 19.01 -31.14
C MET A 1 13.20 18.36 -29.87
N VAL A 2 12.56 17.30 -29.36
CA VAL A 2 12.96 16.64 -28.10
C VAL A 2 13.94 15.52 -28.45
N CYS A 3 15.12 15.52 -27.83
CA CYS A 3 16.18 14.57 -28.14
C CYS A 3 16.23 13.39 -27.13
N ALA A 4 15.83 13.63 -25.88
CA ALA A 4 15.85 12.60 -24.85
C ALA A 4 14.76 12.82 -23.79
N VAL A 5 14.31 11.72 -23.19
CA VAL A 5 13.41 11.67 -22.04
C VAL A 5 14.17 11.06 -20.86
N LEU A 6 14.39 11.85 -19.82
CA LEU A 6 14.97 11.38 -18.56
C LEU A 6 13.88 11.22 -17.50
N VAL A 7 13.87 10.06 -16.86
CA VAL A 7 13.01 9.79 -15.71
C VAL A 7 13.82 9.21 -14.56
N LYS A 8 13.35 9.44 -13.33
CA LYS A 8 13.92 8.78 -12.16
C LYS A 8 13.73 7.27 -12.25
N ASP A 9 12.52 6.82 -12.56
CA ASP A 9 12.13 5.42 -12.60
C ASP A 9 11.05 5.21 -13.67
N ILE A 10 10.99 4.03 -14.28
CA ILE A 10 10.05 3.68 -15.37
C ILE A 10 8.60 3.85 -14.93
N SER A 11 8.33 3.62 -13.65
CA SER A 11 7.02 3.86 -13.03
C SER A 11 6.47 5.28 -13.22
N ARG A 12 7.33 6.26 -13.58
CA ARG A 12 6.93 7.65 -13.89
C ARG A 12 6.41 7.83 -15.31
N LEU A 13 6.70 6.90 -16.21
CA LEU A 13 6.19 6.90 -17.58
C LEU A 13 4.72 6.45 -17.63
N GLY A 14 4.32 5.56 -16.72
CA GLY A 14 2.95 5.07 -16.61
C GLY A 14 2.83 3.90 -15.63
N ARG A 15 1.58 3.46 -15.40
CA ARG A 15 1.29 2.22 -14.63
C ARG A 15 0.92 1.03 -15.51
N ASP A 16 0.64 1.26 -16.79
CA ASP A 16 0.28 0.22 -17.75
C ASP A 16 1.54 -0.25 -18.47
N TYR A 17 2.04 -1.41 -18.05
CA TYR A 17 3.32 -1.95 -18.51
C TYR A 17 3.32 -2.32 -19.99
N LEU A 18 2.18 -2.70 -20.57
CA LEU A 18 2.06 -2.95 -22.01
C LEU A 18 2.27 -1.67 -22.81
N LYS A 19 1.68 -0.56 -22.35
CA LYS A 19 1.88 0.76 -22.99
C LYS A 19 3.31 1.25 -22.83
N ILE A 20 3.89 1.08 -21.65
CA ILE A 20 5.28 1.46 -21.38
C ILE A 20 6.24 0.68 -22.29
N GLY A 21 6.04 -0.64 -22.44
CA GLY A 21 6.79 -1.46 -23.39
C GLY A 21 6.69 -0.93 -24.81
N TYR A 22 5.46 -0.63 -25.29
CA TYR A 22 5.26 0.00 -26.60
C TYR A 22 6.02 1.33 -26.75
N TYR A 23 6.02 2.18 -25.72
CA TYR A 23 6.73 3.46 -25.77
C TYR A 23 8.24 3.27 -25.90
N LEU A 24 8.80 2.35 -25.11
CA LEU A 24 10.23 2.07 -25.08
C LEU A 24 10.73 1.37 -26.34
N GLU A 25 10.00 0.36 -26.82
CA GLU A 25 10.45 -0.48 -27.95
C GLU A 25 10.08 0.10 -29.31
N ARG A 26 9.02 0.90 -29.41
CA ARG A 26 8.48 1.34 -30.70
C ARG A 26 8.37 2.85 -30.85
N PHE A 27 7.71 3.53 -29.94
CA PHE A 27 7.46 4.97 -30.09
C PHE A 27 8.76 5.79 -30.02
N PHE A 28 9.53 5.69 -28.94
CA PHE A 28 10.74 6.50 -28.78
C PHE A 28 11.80 6.24 -29.86
N PRO A 29 12.08 4.98 -30.26
CA PRO A 29 12.97 4.70 -31.39
C PRO A 29 12.48 5.29 -32.72
N GLN A 30 11.17 5.23 -33.01
CA GLN A 30 10.59 5.80 -34.24
C GLN A 30 10.78 7.32 -34.35
N TYR A 31 10.77 8.03 -33.22
CA TYR A 31 10.99 9.48 -33.19
C TYR A 31 12.44 9.87 -32.88
N ASN A 32 13.36 8.90 -32.87
CA ASN A 32 14.78 9.08 -32.54
C ASN A 32 14.99 9.77 -31.17
N VAL A 33 14.16 9.42 -30.19
CA VAL A 33 14.21 9.93 -28.82
C VAL A 33 14.91 8.90 -27.93
N ARG A 34 15.96 9.31 -27.22
CA ARG A 34 16.64 8.45 -26.24
C ARG A 34 15.88 8.44 -24.91
N PHE A 35 15.67 7.26 -24.33
CA PHE A 35 15.04 7.13 -23.03
C PHE A 35 16.05 6.67 -21.98
N ILE A 36 16.08 7.36 -20.83
CA ILE A 36 16.99 7.06 -19.72
C ILE A 36 16.19 7.01 -18.40
N ALA A 37 16.24 5.88 -17.71
CA ALA A 37 15.71 5.72 -16.35
C ALA A 37 16.85 5.50 -15.35
N VAL A 38 17.09 6.49 -14.49
CA VAL A 38 18.29 6.55 -13.63
C VAL A 38 18.28 5.47 -12.55
N SER A 39 17.15 5.23 -11.88
CA SER A 39 17.03 4.24 -10.81
C SER A 39 17.11 2.79 -11.30
N GLY A 40 16.73 2.53 -12.55
CA GLY A 40 16.79 1.19 -13.15
C GLY A 40 18.08 0.92 -13.95
N GLY A 41 18.95 1.93 -14.12
CA GLY A 41 20.13 1.81 -14.99
C GLY A 41 19.78 1.55 -16.45
N ILE A 42 18.59 1.97 -16.89
CA ILE A 42 18.10 1.68 -18.24
C ILE A 42 18.40 2.86 -19.14
N ASP A 43 19.04 2.57 -20.25
CA ASP A 43 19.36 3.52 -21.30
C ASP A 43 19.09 2.83 -22.63
N SER A 44 18.13 3.37 -23.39
CA SER A 44 17.69 2.79 -24.66
C SER A 44 18.80 2.69 -25.71
N ASN A 45 19.92 3.39 -25.51
CA ASN A 45 21.05 3.40 -26.44
C ASN A 45 22.20 2.45 -26.06
N THR A 46 22.20 1.94 -24.82
CA THR A 46 23.35 1.22 -24.25
C THR A 46 22.97 -0.17 -23.73
N ASN A 47 21.78 -0.30 -23.13
CA ASN A 47 21.29 -1.55 -22.53
C ASN A 47 20.08 -2.06 -23.32
N SER A 48 19.96 -3.38 -23.49
CA SER A 48 18.77 -3.98 -24.11
C SER A 48 17.54 -3.71 -23.24
N THR A 49 16.64 -2.88 -23.74
CA THR A 49 15.33 -2.60 -23.13
C THR A 49 14.43 -3.84 -23.05
N ASP A 50 14.82 -4.94 -23.68
CA ASP A 50 14.09 -6.21 -23.79
C ASP A 50 13.71 -6.83 -22.44
N PHE A 51 14.48 -6.55 -21.37
CA PHE A 51 14.22 -7.09 -20.03
C PHE A 51 13.38 -6.16 -19.14
N VAL A 52 13.07 -4.94 -19.59
CA VAL A 52 12.25 -3.98 -18.84
C VAL A 52 10.88 -4.55 -18.46
N PRO A 53 10.15 -5.23 -19.37
CA PRO A 53 8.88 -5.85 -19.02
C PRO A 53 9.02 -6.94 -17.93
N LEU A 54 10.14 -7.68 -17.91
CA LEU A 54 10.38 -8.74 -16.93
C LEU A 54 10.57 -8.18 -15.52
N TYR A 55 11.42 -7.15 -15.36
CA TYR A 55 11.63 -6.49 -14.06
C TYR A 55 10.34 -5.90 -13.50
N SER A 56 9.54 -5.28 -14.36
CA SER A 56 8.25 -4.72 -13.99
C SER A 56 7.27 -5.78 -13.46
N VAL A 57 7.18 -6.95 -14.13
CA VAL A 57 6.32 -8.05 -13.69
C VAL A 57 6.81 -8.63 -12.36
N MET A 58 8.12 -8.72 -12.15
CA MET A 58 8.71 -9.17 -10.88
C MET A 58 8.36 -8.21 -9.75
N ASP A 59 8.44 -6.90 -9.97
CA ASP A 59 8.08 -5.88 -8.97
C ASP A 59 6.59 -5.97 -8.59
N GLU A 60 5.70 -6.13 -9.57
CA GLU A 60 4.27 -6.30 -9.32
C GLU A 60 4.00 -7.61 -8.53
N TRP A 61 4.70 -8.69 -8.88
CA TRP A 61 4.57 -9.96 -8.18
C TRP A 61 5.04 -9.85 -6.72
N CYS A 62 6.20 -9.23 -6.47
CA CYS A 62 6.72 -8.97 -5.12
C CYS A 62 5.75 -8.10 -4.30
N ALA A 63 5.23 -7.01 -4.87
CA ALA A 63 4.27 -6.14 -4.19
C ALA A 63 2.98 -6.88 -3.80
N ARG A 64 2.48 -7.73 -4.70
CA ARG A 64 1.29 -8.57 -4.47
C ARG A 64 1.53 -9.65 -3.43
N ASP A 65 2.70 -10.29 -3.43
CA ASP A 65 3.06 -11.31 -2.45
C ASP A 65 3.19 -10.72 -1.04
N ILE A 66 3.88 -9.57 -0.90
CA ILE A 66 3.99 -8.85 0.37
C ILE A 66 2.60 -8.47 0.90
N SER A 67 1.73 -7.93 0.04
CA SER A 67 0.36 -7.56 0.41
C SER A 67 -0.44 -8.78 0.90
N ARG A 68 -0.30 -9.92 0.22
CA ARG A 68 -0.95 -11.18 0.61
C ARG A 68 -0.44 -11.66 1.96
N LYS A 69 0.87 -11.69 2.18
CA LYS A 69 1.50 -12.09 3.44
C LYS A 69 1.07 -11.19 4.59
N MET A 70 1.02 -9.87 4.40
CA MET A 70 0.50 -8.94 5.40
C MET A 70 -0.95 -9.23 5.75
N ARG A 71 -1.82 -9.45 4.76
CA ARG A 71 -3.24 -9.78 5.01
C ARG A 71 -3.37 -11.07 5.83
N LEU A 72 -2.61 -12.10 5.49
CA LEU A 72 -2.59 -13.36 6.24
C LEU A 72 -2.09 -13.18 7.67
N MET A 73 -1.05 -12.36 7.87
CA MET A 73 -0.56 -12.01 9.21
C MET A 73 -1.64 -11.31 10.04
N TYR A 74 -2.34 -10.32 9.48
CA TYR A 74 -3.45 -9.65 10.17
C TYR A 74 -4.60 -10.62 10.46
N GLN A 75 -4.97 -11.47 9.51
CA GLN A 75 -6.01 -12.47 9.72
C GLN A 75 -5.63 -13.45 10.84
N SER A 76 -4.38 -13.92 10.87
CA SER A 76 -3.87 -14.79 11.93
C SER A 76 -3.92 -14.13 13.31
N ARG A 77 -3.49 -12.86 13.41
CA ARG A 77 -3.58 -12.08 14.65
C ARG A 77 -5.03 -11.87 15.12
N ALA A 78 -5.95 -11.62 14.17
CA ALA A 78 -7.36 -11.43 14.48
C ALA A 78 -7.97 -12.73 15.03
N SER A 79 -7.70 -13.87 14.37
CA SER A 79 -8.18 -15.18 14.80
C SER A 79 -7.60 -15.62 16.16
N SER A 80 -6.40 -15.14 16.52
CA SER A 80 -5.80 -15.41 17.83
C SER A 80 -6.28 -14.45 18.94
N GLY A 81 -7.27 -13.59 18.66
CA GLY A 81 -7.80 -12.63 19.63
C GLY A 81 -6.88 -11.45 19.93
N VAL A 82 -5.84 -11.23 19.12
CA VAL A 82 -4.95 -10.07 19.28
C VAL A 82 -5.61 -8.87 18.63
N ALA A 83 -5.81 -7.79 19.40
CA ALA A 83 -6.39 -6.57 18.85
C ALA A 83 -5.49 -5.95 17.77
N ILE A 84 -6.10 -5.53 16.66
CA ILE A 84 -5.41 -4.96 15.50
C ILE A 84 -5.87 -3.52 15.32
N GLY A 85 -4.91 -2.62 15.13
CA GLY A 85 -5.18 -1.21 14.85
C GLY A 85 -5.27 -0.35 16.11
N SER A 86 -5.95 0.78 15.97
CA SER A 86 -6.14 1.74 17.07
C SER A 86 -7.27 1.28 18.00
N PRO A 87 -7.14 1.48 19.33
CA PRO A 87 -8.23 1.22 20.27
C PRO A 87 -9.50 2.00 19.89
N VAL A 88 -10.66 1.37 20.12
CA VAL A 88 -11.99 2.01 19.99
C VAL A 88 -12.27 2.83 21.25
N TYR A 89 -13.13 3.85 21.16
CA TYR A 89 -13.55 4.66 22.31
C TYR A 89 -14.05 3.77 23.48
N GLY A 90 -13.58 4.07 24.70
CA GLY A 90 -13.73 3.19 25.87
C GLY A 90 -12.50 2.33 26.17
N TYR A 91 -11.53 2.26 25.23
CA TYR A 91 -10.26 1.57 25.40
C TYR A 91 -9.08 2.49 25.06
N THR A 92 -7.94 2.24 25.70
CA THR A 92 -6.66 2.91 25.44
C THR A 92 -5.57 1.88 25.11
N LYS A 93 -4.43 2.31 24.58
CA LYS A 93 -3.29 1.43 24.37
C LYS A 93 -2.70 1.05 25.72
N SER A 94 -2.53 -0.25 25.96
CA SER A 94 -1.86 -0.73 27.17
C SER A 94 -0.40 -0.31 27.17
N THR A 95 0.13 -0.06 28.36
CA THR A 95 1.57 0.09 28.60
C THR A 95 2.27 -1.27 28.73
N GLU A 96 1.52 -2.33 29.00
CA GLU A 96 2.02 -3.71 29.09
C GLU A 96 1.95 -4.45 27.76
N LYS A 97 2.93 -5.33 27.53
CA LYS A 97 3.06 -6.07 26.26
C LYS A 97 2.03 -7.20 26.11
N THR A 98 1.36 -7.58 27.20
CA THR A 98 0.53 -8.77 27.29
C THR A 98 -0.88 -8.55 26.72
N MET A 99 -1.45 -7.37 26.92
CA MET A 99 -2.76 -7.00 26.37
C MET A 99 -2.59 -5.76 25.49
N PRO A 100 -3.05 -5.75 24.24
CA PRO A 100 -2.85 -4.59 23.37
C PRO A 100 -3.66 -3.37 23.83
N TRP A 101 -4.86 -3.58 24.39
CA TRP A 101 -5.78 -2.52 24.79
C TRP A 101 -6.23 -2.68 26.25
N GLU A 102 -6.25 -1.57 26.98
CA GLU A 102 -6.76 -1.45 28.36
C GLU A 102 -8.06 -0.64 28.37
N THR A 103 -8.88 -0.82 29.41
CA THR A 103 -10.12 -0.05 29.54
C THR A 103 -9.80 1.37 29.99
N ASP A 104 -10.27 2.37 29.24
CA ASP A 104 -10.24 3.75 29.69
C ASP A 104 -11.45 3.98 30.59
N HIS A 105 -11.21 4.19 31.88
CA HIS A 105 -12.27 4.34 32.88
C HIS A 105 -13.17 5.56 32.64
N GLU A 106 -12.63 6.66 32.13
CA GLU A 106 -13.40 7.87 31.85
C GLU A 106 -14.37 7.61 30.69
N ALA A 107 -13.83 7.20 29.54
CA ALA A 107 -14.64 6.86 28.37
C ALA A 107 -15.61 5.69 28.63
N ALA A 108 -15.20 4.68 29.39
CA ALA A 108 -16.06 3.55 29.75
C ALA A 108 -17.25 3.98 30.62
N SER A 109 -17.10 5.00 31.47
CA SER A 109 -18.21 5.54 32.25
C SER A 109 -19.29 6.16 31.35
N VAL A 110 -18.87 6.86 30.29
CA VAL A 110 -19.75 7.46 29.28
C VAL A 110 -20.48 6.38 28.51
N VAL A 111 -19.77 5.34 28.04
CA VAL A 111 -20.41 4.22 27.32
C VAL A 111 -21.46 3.53 28.20
N ARG A 112 -21.12 3.22 29.46
CA ARG A 112 -22.07 2.61 30.41
C ARG A 112 -23.29 3.50 30.66
N TYR A 113 -23.08 4.81 30.76
CA TYR A 113 -24.16 5.77 30.92
C TYR A 113 -25.10 5.81 29.72
N ILE A 114 -24.56 5.81 28.49
CA ILE A 114 -25.34 5.74 27.25
C ILE A 114 -26.21 4.47 27.22
N TYR A 115 -25.63 3.30 27.53
CA TYR A 115 -26.39 2.05 27.59
C TYR A 115 -27.48 2.07 28.67
N ARG A 116 -27.20 2.69 29.83
CA ARG A 116 -28.20 2.87 30.89
C ARG A 116 -29.36 3.76 30.41
N LEU A 117 -29.08 4.85 29.71
CA LEU A 117 -30.11 5.72 29.14
C LEU A 117 -30.99 4.98 28.12
N ALA A 118 -30.36 4.20 27.22
CA ALA A 118 -31.09 3.37 26.26
C ALA A 118 -31.99 2.34 26.96
N PHE A 119 -31.49 1.68 28.01
CA PHE A 119 -32.26 0.73 28.82
C PHE A 119 -33.48 1.38 29.50
N LEU A 120 -33.33 2.64 29.94
CA LEU A 120 -34.41 3.42 30.55
C LEU A 120 -35.42 3.99 29.53
N GLY A 121 -35.28 3.68 28.24
CA GLY A 121 -36.21 4.12 27.19
C GLY A 121 -35.95 5.53 26.65
N TYR A 122 -34.80 6.13 26.95
CA TYR A 122 -34.39 7.43 26.38
C TYR A 122 -33.72 7.30 25.01
N GLY A 123 -33.66 6.09 24.44
CA GLY A 123 -33.24 5.87 23.06
C GLY A 123 -34.35 6.26 22.09
N SER A 124 -34.01 7.00 21.04
CA SER A 124 -34.92 7.22 19.92
C SER A 124 -35.22 5.88 19.23
N VAL A 125 -36.50 5.56 19.13
CA VAL A 125 -37.05 4.41 18.38
C VAL A 125 -36.73 4.56 16.89
#